data_AF-A0A9Q0ZPI8-F1
#
_entry.id   AF-A0A9Q0ZPI8-F1
#
_cell.length_a   1.000
_cell.length_b   1.000
_cell.length_c   1.000
_cell.angle_alpha   90.00
_cell.angle_beta   90.00
_cell.angle_gamma   90.00
#
_symmetry.space_group_name_H-M   'P 1'
#
loop_
_entity.id
_entity.type
_entity.pdbx_description
1 polymer ?
#
loop_
_entity_poly.entity_id
_entity_poly.type
_entity_poly.pdbx_seq_one_letter_code
_entity_poly.pdbx_strand_id
1 'polypeptide(L)'
;MKPGFDPSKGRPEFYFEDGAFPEQVDWIGQKNQIDAAKAAGVKQIVLVGSMGGTDLNHPLNSLGGGNILVWKRKAEQYLADSGVPYTIIRAGGLQDKEGGVRELLVGKDDELLQTETRTIARDDVAEVCIQALQYEEAQFKAFDLASKPEGTGTATNDFKSLFSKATARF
;
A
#
# COMPACT_ATOMS: atom_id res chain seq x y z
N MET A 1 -11.99 8.16 -14.71
CA MET A 1 -13.12 7.87 -15.62
C MET A 1 -13.14 8.98 -16.65
N LYS A 2 -13.28 8.67 -17.94
CA LYS A 2 -13.34 9.71 -18.97
C LYS A 2 -14.47 10.72 -18.68
N PRO A 3 -14.23 12.03 -18.85
CA PRO A 3 -15.28 13.03 -18.73
C PRO A 3 -16.46 12.69 -19.64
N GLY A 4 -17.68 12.88 -19.14
CA GLY A 4 -18.91 12.61 -19.91
C GLY A 4 -19.30 11.13 -20.00
N PHE A 5 -18.74 10.25 -19.16
CA PHE A 5 -19.18 8.86 -19.07
C PHE A 5 -20.66 8.77 -18.63
N ASP A 6 -21.44 8.03 -19.40
CA ASP A 6 -22.84 7.70 -19.13
C ASP A 6 -22.93 6.26 -18.57
N PRO A 7 -23.29 6.08 -17.29
CA PRO A 7 -23.39 4.77 -16.67
C PRO A 7 -24.37 3.80 -17.34
N SER A 8 -25.33 4.32 -18.14
CA SER A 8 -26.27 3.48 -18.88
C SER A 8 -25.66 2.81 -20.11
N LYS A 9 -24.47 3.24 -20.55
CA LYS A 9 -23.81 2.78 -21.80
C LYS A 9 -22.72 1.72 -21.57
N GLY A 10 -22.65 1.14 -20.38
CA GLY A 10 -21.75 0.02 -20.08
C GLY A 10 -20.75 0.34 -18.98
N ARG A 11 -19.54 -0.23 -19.07
CA ARG A 11 -18.50 -0.03 -18.04
C ARG A 11 -17.74 1.27 -18.27
N PRO A 12 -17.32 1.95 -17.20
CA PRO A 12 -16.51 3.15 -17.31
C PRO A 12 -15.17 2.88 -17.97
N GLU A 13 -14.78 3.78 -18.86
CA GLU A 13 -13.43 3.82 -19.39
C GLU A 13 -12.56 4.67 -18.47
N PHE A 14 -11.46 4.10 -18.00
CA PHE A 14 -10.44 4.79 -17.23
C PHE A 14 -9.33 5.24 -18.19
N TYR A 15 -8.71 6.37 -17.89
CA TYR A 15 -7.61 6.93 -18.66
C TYR A 15 -6.70 7.73 -17.71
N PHE A 16 -5.48 7.96 -18.16
CA PHE A 16 -4.54 8.89 -17.56
C PHE A 16 -4.27 10.01 -18.56
N GLU A 17 -4.05 11.23 -18.07
CA GLU A 17 -3.56 12.32 -18.90
C GLU A 17 -2.10 12.06 -19.30
N ASP A 18 -1.63 12.72 -20.37
CA ASP A 18 -0.25 12.62 -20.80
C ASP A 18 0.70 13.05 -19.67
N GLY A 19 1.65 12.19 -19.33
CA GLY A 19 2.57 12.39 -18.21
C GLY A 19 2.01 12.05 -16.82
N ALA A 20 0.74 11.63 -16.72
CA ALA A 20 0.10 11.21 -15.47
C ALA A 20 -0.10 9.69 -15.34
N PHE A 21 0.55 8.90 -16.21
CA PHE A 21 0.50 7.44 -16.11
C PHE A 21 1.27 6.94 -14.86
N PRO A 22 0.94 5.74 -14.36
CA PRO A 22 1.59 5.19 -13.18
C PRO A 22 3.13 5.06 -13.31
N GLU A 23 3.68 4.89 -14.51
CA GLU A 23 5.14 4.91 -14.70
C GLU A 23 5.75 6.25 -14.26
N GLN A 24 5.15 7.37 -14.64
CA GLN A 24 5.64 8.71 -14.33
C GLN A 24 5.36 9.06 -12.87
N VAL A 25 4.18 8.71 -12.36
CA VAL A 25 3.74 9.14 -11.02
C VAL A 25 4.20 8.16 -9.94
N ASP A 26 3.83 6.89 -10.06
CA ASP A 26 4.10 5.89 -9.04
C ASP A 26 5.53 5.37 -9.08
N TRP A 27 6.13 5.23 -10.27
CA TRP A 27 7.54 4.84 -10.37
C TRP A 27 8.48 6.05 -10.31
N ILE A 28 8.51 6.90 -11.34
CA ILE A 28 9.48 8.00 -11.42
C ILE A 28 9.25 9.04 -10.31
N GLY A 29 7.99 9.40 -10.02
CA GLY A 29 7.65 10.34 -8.97
C GLY A 29 8.06 9.87 -7.57
N GLN A 30 7.86 8.59 -7.25
CA GLN A 30 8.32 8.04 -5.96
C GLN A 30 9.84 7.87 -5.92
N LYS A 31 10.47 7.44 -7.02
CA LYS A 31 11.94 7.40 -7.14
C LYS A 31 12.55 8.76 -6.79
N ASN A 32 12.02 9.85 -7.36
CA ASN A 32 12.49 11.21 -7.10
C ASN A 32 12.34 11.60 -5.62
N GLN A 33 11.23 11.23 -4.97
CA GLN A 33 11.02 11.46 -3.53
C GLN A 33 12.03 10.67 -2.68
N ILE A 34 12.27 9.41 -3.01
CA ILE A 34 13.24 8.54 -2.32
C ILE A 34 14.65 9.11 -2.45
N ASP A 35 15.05 9.52 -3.66
CA ASP A 35 16.36 10.11 -3.91
C ASP A 35 16.56 11.41 -3.12
N ALA A 36 15.54 12.28 -3.10
CA ALA A 36 15.58 13.52 -2.33
C ALA A 36 15.64 13.25 -0.81
N ALA A 37 14.85 12.31 -0.30
CA ALA A 37 14.86 11.92 1.11
C ALA A 37 16.23 11.35 1.52
N LYS A 38 16.83 10.50 0.69
CA LYS A 38 18.17 9.97 0.90
C LYS A 38 19.22 11.07 0.92
N ALA A 39 19.19 12.00 -0.04
CA ALA A 39 20.10 13.14 -0.09
C ALA A 39 19.95 14.06 1.13
N ALA A 40 18.74 14.22 1.65
CA ALA A 40 18.45 14.97 2.88
C ALA A 40 18.83 14.23 4.18
N GLY A 41 19.27 12.96 4.10
CA GLY A 41 19.65 12.17 5.27
C GLY A 41 18.48 11.73 6.14
N VAL A 42 17.28 11.61 5.57
CA VAL A 42 16.07 11.09 6.22
C VAL A 42 16.35 9.74 6.87
N LYS A 43 15.79 9.53 8.07
CA LYS A 43 16.06 8.35 8.89
C LYS A 43 15.11 7.18 8.63
N GLN A 44 13.93 7.43 8.08
CA GLN A 44 12.97 6.40 7.71
C GLN A 44 12.03 6.91 6.63
N ILE A 45 11.68 6.04 5.67
CA ILE A 45 10.63 6.29 4.68
C ILE A 45 9.51 5.27 4.88
N VAL A 46 8.28 5.76 5.08
CA VAL A 46 7.08 4.91 5.07
C VAL A 46 6.40 5.07 3.72
N LEU A 47 6.16 3.97 3.03
CA LEU A 47 5.55 3.95 1.70
C LEU A 47 4.29 3.09 1.69
N VAL A 48 3.15 3.69 1.36
CA VAL A 48 1.87 2.98 1.21
C VAL A 48 1.72 2.53 -0.24
N GLY A 49 1.65 1.22 -0.43
CA GLY A 49 1.38 0.52 -1.67
C GLY A 49 0.00 -0.14 -1.67
N SER A 50 -0.13 -1.21 -2.44
CA SER A 50 -1.35 -2.01 -2.57
C SER A 50 -1.00 -3.48 -2.61
N MET A 51 -1.83 -4.33 -2.01
CA MET A 51 -1.85 -5.76 -2.35
C MET A 51 -2.17 -5.95 -3.84
N GLY A 52 -1.84 -7.12 -4.36
CA GLY A 52 -1.97 -7.56 -5.76
C GLY A 52 -0.65 -7.51 -6.54
N GLY A 53 0.45 -7.08 -5.91
CA GLY A 53 1.74 -6.88 -6.55
C GLY A 53 2.44 -8.17 -7.00
N THR A 54 2.01 -9.33 -6.50
CA THR A 54 2.57 -10.64 -6.90
C THR A 54 1.98 -11.19 -8.20
N ASP A 55 0.85 -10.64 -8.66
CA ASP A 55 0.17 -11.04 -9.89
C ASP A 55 0.25 -9.95 -10.96
N LEU A 56 1.06 -10.20 -12.00
CA LEU A 56 1.20 -9.29 -13.14
C LEU A 56 -0.11 -9.13 -13.92
N ASN A 57 -1.01 -10.12 -13.88
CA ASN A 57 -2.30 -10.09 -14.55
C ASN A 57 -3.43 -9.55 -13.68
N HIS A 58 -3.11 -8.99 -12.50
CA HIS A 58 -4.12 -8.49 -11.58
C HIS A 58 -5.01 -7.41 -12.26
N PRO A 59 -6.35 -7.44 -12.09
CA PRO A 59 -7.26 -6.58 -12.84
C PRO A 59 -6.99 -5.06 -12.73
N LEU A 60 -6.39 -4.62 -11.63
CA LEU A 60 -6.00 -3.22 -11.44
C LEU A 60 -4.96 -2.73 -12.45
N ASN A 61 -4.11 -3.62 -12.99
CA ASN A 61 -3.13 -3.24 -14.01
C ASN A 61 -3.79 -2.83 -15.34
N SER A 62 -4.98 -3.36 -15.63
CA SER A 62 -5.74 -3.05 -16.83
C SER A 62 -6.48 -1.70 -16.77
N LEU A 63 -6.60 -1.09 -15.58
CA LEU A 63 -7.28 0.21 -15.45
C LEU A 63 -6.48 1.29 -16.17
N GLY A 64 -7.08 1.85 -17.22
CA GLY A 64 -6.44 2.87 -18.07
C GLY A 64 -5.17 2.40 -18.78
N GLY A 65 -4.95 1.09 -18.88
CA GLY A 65 -3.72 0.51 -19.45
C GLY A 65 -2.45 0.87 -18.66
N GLY A 66 -2.59 1.20 -17.38
CA GLY A 66 -1.52 1.84 -16.60
C GLY A 66 -0.51 0.92 -15.93
N ASN A 67 -0.79 -0.38 -15.76
CA ASN A 67 0.06 -1.32 -15.00
C ASN A 67 0.46 -0.82 -13.59
N ILE A 68 -0.49 -0.19 -12.89
CA ILE A 68 -0.22 0.55 -11.65
C ILE A 68 0.47 -0.28 -10.56
N LEU A 69 0.09 -1.55 -10.39
CA LEU A 69 0.69 -2.38 -9.33
C LEU A 69 2.14 -2.75 -9.68
N VAL A 70 2.45 -2.93 -10.96
CA VAL A 70 3.82 -3.17 -11.43
C VAL A 70 4.71 -1.97 -11.13
N TRP A 71 4.23 -0.76 -11.42
CA TRP A 71 5.02 0.46 -11.19
C TRP A 71 5.19 0.80 -9.72
N LYS A 72 4.14 0.62 -8.90
CA LYS A 72 4.25 0.72 -7.43
C LYS A 72 5.26 -0.28 -6.88
N ARG A 73 5.18 -1.56 -7.28
CA ARG A 73 6.14 -2.59 -6.83
C ARG A 73 7.57 -2.29 -7.26
N LYS A 74 7.77 -1.67 -8.42
CA LYS A 74 9.09 -1.18 -8.86
C LYS A 74 9.63 -0.09 -7.94
N ALA A 75 8.79 0.86 -7.52
CA ALA A 75 9.16 1.90 -6.55
C ALA A 75 9.45 1.33 -5.17
N GLU A 76 8.64 0.38 -4.71
CA GLU A 76 8.86 -0.36 -3.46
C GLU A 76 10.22 -1.08 -3.48
N GLN A 77 10.55 -1.78 -4.57
CA GLN A 77 11.84 -2.47 -4.70
C GLN A 77 13.01 -1.47 -4.67
N TYR A 78 12.88 -0.34 -5.38
CA TYR A 78 13.89 0.71 -5.35
C TYR A 78 14.08 1.32 -3.97
N LEU A 79 13.00 1.51 -3.20
CA LEU A 79 13.08 1.91 -1.80
C LEU A 79 13.83 0.86 -0.97
N ALA A 80 13.50 -0.42 -1.13
CA ALA A 80 14.16 -1.50 -0.42
C ALA A 80 15.67 -1.57 -0.72
N ASP A 81 16.06 -1.32 -1.97
CA ASP A 81 17.45 -1.30 -2.43
C ASP A 81 18.19 0.01 -2.08
N SER A 82 17.48 1.05 -1.62
CA SER A 82 18.04 2.39 -1.42
C SER A 82 19.04 2.48 -0.26
N GLY A 83 18.97 1.55 0.70
CA GLY A 83 19.73 1.56 1.95
C GLY A 83 19.18 2.50 3.04
N VAL A 84 18.10 3.25 2.76
CA VAL A 84 17.39 4.04 3.78
C VAL A 84 16.46 3.10 4.56
N PRO A 85 16.37 3.17 5.91
CA PRO A 85 15.36 2.41 6.65
C PRO A 85 13.97 2.69 6.11
N TYR A 86 13.17 1.64 5.91
CA TYR A 86 11.86 1.78 5.28
C TYR A 86 10.78 0.91 5.93
N THR A 87 9.53 1.29 5.69
CA THR A 87 8.36 0.46 5.95
C THR A 87 7.45 0.51 4.73
N ILE A 88 7.26 -0.62 4.05
CA ILE A 88 6.34 -0.75 2.91
C ILE A 88 5.04 -1.38 3.40
N ILE A 89 3.93 -0.66 3.24
CA ILE A 89 2.60 -1.08 3.69
C ILE A 89 1.74 -1.31 2.46
N ARG A 90 1.51 -2.57 2.08
CA ARG A 90 0.65 -2.94 0.96
C ARG A 90 -0.78 -3.09 1.44
N ALA A 91 -1.54 -2.00 1.38
CA ALA A 91 -2.91 -1.99 1.88
C ALA A 91 -3.84 -2.86 1.02
N GLY A 92 -4.85 -3.45 1.67
CA GLY A 92 -6.01 -4.01 0.98
C GLY A 92 -6.95 -2.95 0.42
N GLY A 93 -8.13 -3.38 -0.01
CA GLY A 93 -9.16 -2.47 -0.53
C GLY A 93 -9.54 -1.42 0.52
N LEU A 94 -9.25 -0.15 0.21
CA LEU A 94 -9.47 0.97 1.13
C LEU A 94 -10.97 1.25 1.34
N GLN A 95 -11.34 1.53 2.59
CA GLN A 95 -12.70 1.86 3.00
C GLN A 95 -12.73 3.22 3.72
N ASP A 96 -13.78 4.01 3.47
CA ASP A 96 -14.10 5.22 4.22
C ASP A 96 -14.94 4.84 5.45
N LYS A 97 -14.25 4.33 6.48
CA LYS A 97 -14.83 3.93 7.76
C LYS A 97 -13.92 4.39 8.90
N GLU A 98 -14.49 4.49 10.10
CA GLU A 98 -13.77 4.82 11.33
C GLU A 98 -12.63 3.82 11.60
N GLY A 99 -11.43 4.32 11.91
CA GLY A 99 -10.28 3.52 12.32
C GLY A 99 -10.23 3.24 13.82
N GLY A 100 -9.25 2.44 14.26
CA GLY A 100 -8.99 2.16 15.69
C GLY A 100 -9.99 1.21 16.35
N VAL A 101 -10.98 0.71 15.61
CA VAL A 101 -12.05 -0.17 16.13
C VAL A 101 -11.96 -1.61 15.61
N ARG A 102 -10.91 -1.95 14.85
CA ARG A 102 -10.75 -3.26 14.19
C ARG A 102 -9.44 -3.93 14.58
N GLU A 103 -9.46 -5.26 14.52
CA GLU A 103 -8.25 -6.05 14.58
C GLU A 103 -7.53 -5.95 13.23
N LEU A 104 -6.30 -5.43 13.25
CA LEU A 104 -5.44 -5.32 12.07
C LEU A 104 -4.70 -6.63 11.83
N LEU A 105 -4.59 -6.99 10.56
CA LEU A 105 -3.95 -8.19 10.07
C LEU A 105 -2.75 -7.81 9.20
N VAL A 106 -1.62 -8.42 9.51
CA VAL A 106 -0.38 -8.34 8.72
C VAL A 106 -0.25 -9.64 7.95
N GLY A 107 -0.02 -9.53 6.65
CA GLY A 107 0.21 -10.68 5.77
C GLY A 107 1.44 -10.51 4.89
N LYS A 108 1.70 -11.51 4.06
CA LYS A 108 2.80 -11.54 3.10
C LYS A 108 2.35 -12.09 1.75
N ASP A 109 2.94 -11.57 0.68
CA ASP A 109 2.82 -12.12 -0.69
C ASP A 109 1.37 -12.34 -1.13
N ASP A 110 0.51 -11.36 -0.86
CA ASP A 110 -0.91 -11.35 -1.22
C ASP A 110 -1.75 -12.48 -0.60
N GLU A 111 -1.26 -13.14 0.46
CA GLU A 111 -1.98 -14.25 1.11
C GLU A 111 -3.35 -13.80 1.65
N LEU A 112 -3.48 -12.55 2.08
CA LEU A 112 -4.74 -11.99 2.57
C LEU A 112 -5.79 -11.85 1.46
N LEU A 113 -5.39 -11.75 0.19
CA LEU A 113 -6.32 -11.75 -0.95
C LEU A 113 -7.02 -13.10 -1.16
N GLN A 114 -6.45 -14.19 -0.60
CA GLN A 114 -7.06 -15.51 -0.59
C GLN A 114 -8.07 -15.70 0.56
N THR A 115 -8.30 -14.66 1.35
CA THR A 115 -9.22 -14.65 2.49
C THR A 115 -10.38 -13.68 2.27
N GLU A 116 -11.36 -13.71 3.17
CA GLU A 116 -12.45 -12.73 3.20
C GLU A 116 -12.03 -11.37 3.80
N THR A 117 -10.87 -11.31 4.48
CA THR A 117 -10.35 -10.11 5.15
C THR A 117 -9.28 -9.42 4.30
N ARG A 118 -9.73 -8.76 3.23
CA ARG A 118 -8.88 -8.15 2.18
C ARG A 118 -9.02 -6.63 2.06
N THR A 119 -9.61 -5.99 3.07
CA THR A 119 -9.93 -4.56 3.08
C THR A 119 -9.48 -3.90 4.38
N ILE A 120 -9.32 -2.58 4.37
CA ILE A 120 -8.92 -1.81 5.54
C ILE A 120 -9.47 -0.38 5.48
N ALA A 121 -9.73 0.23 6.64
CA ALA A 121 -10.10 1.64 6.71
C ALA A 121 -8.90 2.54 6.39
N ARG A 122 -9.12 3.67 5.72
CA ARG A 122 -8.06 4.66 5.46
C ARG A 122 -7.43 5.17 6.76
N ASP A 123 -8.25 5.36 7.80
CA ASP A 123 -7.81 5.79 9.12
C ASP A 123 -6.85 4.77 9.76
N ASP A 124 -7.13 3.47 9.63
CA ASP A 124 -6.24 2.41 10.14
C ASP A 124 -4.90 2.38 9.38
N VAL A 125 -4.90 2.61 8.06
CA VAL A 125 -3.66 2.75 7.28
C VAL A 125 -2.85 3.95 7.75
N ALA A 126 -3.51 5.09 7.98
CA ALA A 126 -2.86 6.29 8.49
C ALA A 126 -2.24 6.04 9.88
N GLU A 127 -2.96 5.37 10.78
CA GLU A 127 -2.46 5.01 12.10
C GLU A 127 -1.22 4.10 12.00
N VAL A 128 -1.25 3.06 11.15
CA VAL A 128 -0.08 2.19 10.95
C VAL A 128 1.12 2.96 10.39
N CYS A 129 0.91 3.95 9.52
CA CYS A 129 2.00 4.82 9.06
C CYS A 129 2.64 5.62 10.22
N ILE A 130 1.83 6.18 11.12
CA ILE A 130 2.33 6.93 12.29
C ILE A 130 3.04 6.00 13.25
N GLN A 131 2.46 4.84 13.54
CA GLN A 131 3.05 3.86 14.45
C GLN A 131 4.35 3.29 13.89
N ALA A 132 4.48 3.11 12.58
CA ALA A 132 5.72 2.64 11.95
C ALA A 132 6.92 3.55 12.23
N LEU A 133 6.71 4.84 12.49
CA LEU A 133 7.77 5.80 12.85
C LEU A 133 8.22 5.66 14.32
N GLN A 134 7.46 4.95 15.16
CA GLN A 134 7.70 4.83 16.59
C GLN A 134 8.36 3.50 17.01
N TYR A 135 8.36 2.49 16.13
CA TYR A 135 8.88 1.16 16.44
C TYR A 135 9.99 0.75 15.48
N GLU A 136 11.14 0.36 16.03
CA GLU A 136 12.26 -0.19 15.24
C GLU A 136 11.87 -1.49 14.53
N GLU A 137 10.92 -2.25 15.10
CA GLU A 137 10.37 -3.47 14.50
C GLU A 137 9.72 -3.22 13.12
N ALA A 138 9.31 -1.98 12.82
CA ALA A 138 8.75 -1.60 11.53
C ALA A 138 9.81 -1.28 10.47
N GLN A 139 11.08 -1.12 10.85
CA GLN A 139 12.15 -0.77 9.91
C GLN A 139 12.62 -1.97 9.09
N PHE A 140 12.91 -1.70 7.81
CA PHE A 140 13.28 -2.68 6.79
C PHE A 140 12.23 -3.79 6.64
N LYS A 141 10.95 -3.41 6.73
CA LYS A 141 9.81 -4.32 6.60
C LYS A 141 8.97 -3.99 5.38
N ALA A 142 8.45 -5.04 4.76
CA ALA A 142 7.37 -4.96 3.80
C ALA A 142 6.28 -5.96 4.20
N PHE A 143 5.03 -5.52 4.20
CA PHE A 143 3.92 -6.39 4.57
C PHE A 143 2.61 -5.94 3.95
N ASP A 144 1.70 -6.90 3.81
CA ASP A 144 0.33 -6.67 3.42
C ASP A 144 -0.52 -6.30 4.64
N LEU A 145 -1.48 -5.41 4.47
CA LEU A 145 -2.26 -4.87 5.59
C LEU A 145 -3.77 -4.91 5.28
N ALA A 146 -4.51 -5.60 6.13
CA ALA A 146 -5.97 -5.65 6.10
C ALA A 146 -6.54 -5.57 7.53
N SER A 147 -7.86 -5.57 7.68
CA SER A 147 -8.50 -5.70 8.98
C SER A 147 -9.67 -6.67 8.95
N LYS A 148 -9.94 -7.28 10.11
CA LYS A 148 -11.19 -8.03 10.32
C LYS A 148 -12.38 -7.07 10.32
N PRO A 149 -13.60 -7.53 10.04
CA PRO A 149 -14.80 -6.73 10.26
C PRO A 149 -14.87 -6.22 11.70
N GLU A 150 -15.43 -5.03 11.86
CA GLU A 150 -15.68 -4.44 13.18
C GLU A 150 -16.53 -5.37 14.06
N GLY A 151 -16.18 -5.46 15.34
CA GLY A 151 -16.87 -6.33 16.30
C GLY A 151 -16.52 -7.82 16.22
N THR A 152 -15.70 -8.25 15.25
CA THR A 152 -15.31 -9.68 15.10
C THR A 152 -13.93 -10.02 15.68
N GLY A 153 -13.18 -9.00 16.11
CA GLY A 153 -11.86 -9.13 16.71
C GLY A 153 -11.59 -8.02 17.72
N THR A 154 -10.44 -8.07 18.38
CA THR A 154 -10.03 -7.01 19.32
C THR A 154 -9.28 -5.90 18.58
N ALA A 155 -9.69 -4.66 18.81
CA ALA A 155 -9.02 -3.49 18.25
C ALA A 155 -7.51 -3.52 18.54
N THR A 156 -6.69 -3.34 17.50
CA THR A 156 -5.24 -3.39 17.64
C THR A 156 -4.71 -2.14 18.33
N ASN A 157 -4.14 -2.32 19.54
CA ASN A 157 -3.48 -1.27 20.30
C ASN A 157 -1.99 -1.57 20.58
N ASP A 158 -1.56 -2.82 20.41
CA ASP A 158 -0.16 -3.25 20.55
C ASP A 158 0.52 -3.34 19.18
N PHE A 159 1.00 -2.18 18.71
CA PHE A 159 1.67 -2.05 17.42
C PHE A 159 3.06 -2.68 17.41
N LYS A 160 3.74 -2.78 18.55
CA LYS A 160 5.01 -3.49 18.65
C LYS A 160 4.84 -4.96 18.29
N SER A 161 3.82 -5.60 18.85
CA SER A 161 3.44 -6.98 18.52
C SER A 161 2.98 -7.11 17.07
N LEU A 162 2.22 -6.14 16.56
CA LEU A 162 1.81 -6.12 15.15
C LEU A 162 3.02 -6.13 14.20
N PHE A 163 3.97 -5.20 14.37
CA PHE A 163 5.17 -5.12 13.52
C PHE A 163 6.10 -6.31 13.69
N SER A 164 6.16 -6.91 14.87
CA SER A 164 6.96 -8.13 15.11
C SER A 164 6.50 -9.33 14.25
N LYS A 165 5.23 -9.34 13.79
CA LYS A 165 4.73 -10.35 12.85
C LYS A 165 5.26 -10.16 11.43
N ALA A 166 5.59 -8.94 11.04
CA ALA A 166 6.18 -8.64 9.73
C ALA A 166 7.66 -9.06 9.73
N THR A 167 7.97 -10.17 9.05
CA THR A 167 9.36 -10.69 8.97
C THR A 167 10.01 -10.43 7.61
N ALA A 168 9.21 -10.21 6.57
CA ALA A 168 9.68 -9.97 5.22
C ALA A 168 10.32 -8.58 5.08
N ARG A 169 11.38 -8.52 4.27
CA ARG A 169 12.02 -7.27 3.86
C ARG A 169 11.41 -6.72 2.56
N PHE A 170 10.81 -7.58 1.74
CA PHE A 170 10.12 -7.23 0.52
C PHE A 170 9.02 -8.23 0.23
#